data_AF-A0A1V5WCV4-F1
#
_entry.id   AF-A0A1V5WCV4-F1
#
_cell.length_a   1.000
_cell.length_b   1.000
_cell.length_c   1.000
_cell.angle_alpha   90.00
_cell.angle_beta   90.00
_cell.angle_gamma   90.00
#
_symmetry.space_group_name_H-M   'P 1'
#
loop_
_entity.id
_entity.type
_entity.pdbx_description
1 polymer ?
#
loop_
_entity_poly.entity_id
_entity_poly.type
_entity_poly.pdbx_seq_one_letter_code
_entity_poly.pdbx_strand_id
1 'polypeptide(L)'
;MYAAADGQELALLPLLQKAGKLTAEQARVIATNMGSKPDRDVALMLIQSGHVQQQELVQLVRQHITDTAYSVFSWNAGTFRFEPNELPIQGKLVSSIALENVIMEGSRRLKEWERLQEEIPSLDVALKFAEKPNTPLRDVNLTVEEWRVISFVNPRNAIRQIAQYNNMSEFQIRKIVYGLLQAGLVEIIRPPRQMAEATVGEPRSVRPEEKERPEAMMGARRPDVKRSLIHKLIDRIREL
;
A
#
# COMPACT_ATOMS: atom_id res chain seq x y z
N MET A 1 21.81 4.70 -15.66
CA MET A 1 20.63 3.81 -15.66
C MET A 1 19.39 4.60 -16.07
N TYR A 2 18.45 3.94 -16.73
CA TYR A 2 17.13 4.42 -17.15
C TYR A 2 16.13 3.26 -16.92
N ALA A 3 14.85 3.55 -16.74
CA ALA A 3 13.79 2.54 -16.64
C ALA A 3 12.48 3.04 -17.28
N ALA A 4 11.70 2.11 -17.82
CA ALA A 4 10.37 2.32 -18.39
C ALA A 4 9.46 1.14 -18.02
N ALA A 5 8.16 1.39 -17.90
CA ALA A 5 7.15 0.36 -17.67
C ALA A 5 6.05 0.49 -18.73
N ASP A 6 5.55 -0.63 -19.26
CA ASP A 6 4.46 -0.68 -20.24
C ASP A 6 4.66 0.21 -21.49
N GLY A 7 5.91 0.40 -21.91
CA GLY A 7 6.26 1.34 -22.99
C GLY A 7 6.07 2.82 -22.63
N GLN A 8 5.61 3.12 -21.41
CA GLN A 8 5.59 4.46 -20.84
C GLN A 8 7.01 4.78 -20.35
N GLU A 9 7.68 5.58 -21.15
CA GLU A 9 9.00 6.10 -20.83
C GLU A 9 8.93 7.07 -19.65
N LEU A 10 10.06 7.23 -18.95
CA LEU A 10 10.22 8.35 -18.02
C LEU A 10 9.95 9.68 -18.76
N ALA A 11 8.86 10.34 -18.37
CA ALA A 11 8.52 11.69 -18.79
C ALA A 11 8.81 12.65 -17.64
N LEU A 12 9.72 13.61 -17.86
CA LEU A 12 10.20 14.52 -16.82
C LEU A 12 9.07 15.36 -16.20
N LEU A 13 8.16 15.89 -17.02
CA LEU A 13 7.11 16.80 -16.57
C LEU A 13 6.08 16.11 -15.65
N PRO A 14 5.50 14.94 -16.01
CA PRO A 14 4.67 14.16 -15.09
C PRO A 14 5.38 13.80 -13.78
N LEU A 15 6.68 13.44 -13.85
CA LEU A 15 7.46 13.10 -12.66
C LEU A 15 7.57 14.31 -11.70
N LEU A 16 7.88 15.49 -12.22
CA LEU A 16 7.97 16.72 -11.44
C LEU A 16 6.61 17.19 -10.90
N GLN A 17 5.54 16.99 -11.67
CA GLN A 17 4.18 17.28 -11.22
C GLN A 17 3.76 16.36 -10.07
N LYS A 18 4.02 15.05 -10.18
CA LYS A 18 3.75 14.07 -9.11
C LYS A 18 4.54 14.39 -7.84
N ALA A 19 5.74 14.94 -7.99
CA ALA A 19 6.57 15.41 -6.87
C ALA A 19 6.16 16.78 -6.31
N GLY A 20 5.14 17.44 -6.88
CA GLY A 20 4.69 18.76 -6.45
C GLY A 20 5.65 19.91 -6.79
N LYS A 21 6.66 19.66 -7.63
CA LYS A 21 7.65 20.67 -8.06
C LYS A 21 7.13 21.58 -9.17
N LEU A 22 6.17 21.09 -9.93
CA LEU A 22 5.46 21.86 -10.95
C LEU A 22 3.95 21.75 -10.74
N THR A 23 3.24 22.86 -10.96
CA THR A 23 1.78 22.82 -11.08
C THR A 23 1.38 22.19 -12.42
N ALA A 24 0.14 21.70 -12.50
CA ALA A 24 -0.41 21.18 -13.75
C ALA A 24 -0.33 22.21 -14.89
N GLU A 25 -0.55 23.50 -14.58
CA GLU A 25 -0.48 24.57 -15.56
C GLU A 25 0.96 24.83 -16.02
N GLN A 26 1.93 24.86 -15.09
CA GLN A 26 3.35 24.99 -15.45
C GLN A 26 3.82 23.83 -16.33
N ALA A 27 3.47 22.59 -15.96
CA ALA A 27 3.79 21.41 -16.75
C ALA A 27 3.18 21.50 -18.16
N ARG A 28 1.93 21.95 -18.29
CA ARG A 28 1.24 22.14 -19.57
C ARG A 28 1.94 23.19 -20.45
N VAL A 29 2.27 24.36 -19.89
CA VAL A 29 2.95 25.43 -20.63
C VAL A 29 4.31 24.96 -21.12
N ILE A 30 5.07 24.26 -20.29
CA ILE A 30 6.38 23.72 -20.69
C ILE A 30 6.21 22.64 -21.76
N ALA A 31 5.20 21.77 -21.65
CA ALA A 31 4.91 20.75 -22.66
C ALA A 31 4.53 21.37 -24.01
N THR A 32 3.75 22.46 -24.04
CA THR A 32 3.39 23.15 -25.29
C THR A 32 4.61 23.82 -25.93
N ASN A 33 5.45 24.47 -25.13
CA ASN A 33 6.58 25.25 -25.63
C ASN A 33 7.82 24.39 -25.94
N MET A 34 8.00 23.28 -25.24
CA MET A 34 9.21 22.45 -25.28
C MET A 34 8.91 20.95 -25.41
N GLY A 35 7.71 20.55 -25.82
CA GLY A 35 7.33 19.13 -25.94
C GLY A 35 8.14 18.31 -26.93
N SER A 36 8.81 18.96 -27.90
CA SER A 36 9.73 18.30 -28.83
C SER A 36 11.19 18.33 -28.39
N LYS A 37 11.51 19.00 -27.27
CA LYS A 37 12.87 19.09 -26.74
C LYS A 37 13.20 17.87 -25.87
N PRO A 38 14.46 17.42 -25.84
CA PRO A 38 14.86 16.32 -24.97
C PRO A 38 14.71 16.70 -23.49
N ASP A 39 14.43 15.71 -22.64
CA ASP A 39 14.23 15.91 -21.20
C ASP A 39 15.43 16.62 -20.54
N ARG A 40 16.65 16.39 -21.06
CA ARG A 40 17.86 17.08 -20.59
C ARG A 40 17.77 18.60 -20.72
N ASP A 41 17.24 19.12 -21.83
CA ASP A 41 17.14 20.56 -22.07
C ASP A 41 16.08 21.18 -21.18
N VAL A 42 14.95 20.50 -21.02
CA VAL A 42 13.87 20.89 -20.10
C VAL A 42 14.39 20.94 -18.66
N ALA A 43 15.15 19.93 -18.24
CA ALA A 43 15.79 19.88 -16.92
C ALA A 43 16.77 21.04 -16.70
N LEU A 44 17.63 21.33 -17.68
CA LEU A 44 18.59 22.43 -17.59
C LEU A 44 17.89 23.78 -17.43
N MET A 45 16.82 24.02 -18.21
CA MET A 45 16.02 25.24 -18.09
C MET A 45 15.40 25.38 -16.70
N LEU A 46 14.79 24.31 -16.17
CA LEU A 46 14.16 24.32 -14.84
C LEU A 46 15.15 24.55 -13.70
N ILE A 47 16.39 24.06 -13.86
CA ILE A 47 17.47 24.31 -12.91
C ILE A 47 17.94 25.77 -13.02
N GLN A 48 18.15 26.27 -14.23
CA GLN A 48 18.62 27.64 -14.47
C GLN A 48 17.60 28.70 -14.03
N SER A 49 16.30 28.41 -14.17
CA SER A 49 15.22 29.29 -13.74
C SER A 49 14.93 29.20 -12.23
N GLY A 50 15.63 28.32 -11.50
CA GLY A 50 15.45 28.13 -10.06
C GLY A 50 14.17 27.40 -9.65
N HIS A 51 13.46 26.76 -10.58
CA HIS A 51 12.25 26.01 -10.27
C HIS A 51 12.54 24.66 -9.58
N VAL A 52 13.68 24.03 -9.90
CA VAL A 52 14.09 22.75 -9.33
C VAL A 52 15.59 22.76 -9.07
N GLN A 53 16.03 22.26 -7.91
CA GLN A 53 17.47 22.11 -7.65
C GLN A 53 18.03 20.85 -8.33
N GLN A 54 19.29 20.91 -8.78
CA GLN A 54 19.93 19.77 -9.45
C GLN A 54 19.95 18.50 -8.58
N GLN A 55 20.29 18.63 -7.30
CA GLN A 55 20.33 17.48 -6.38
C GLN A 55 18.95 16.84 -6.20
N GLU A 56 17.90 17.65 -6.08
CA GLU A 56 16.53 17.17 -5.97
C GLU A 56 16.08 16.46 -7.25
N LEU A 57 16.42 16.99 -8.42
CA LEU A 57 16.09 16.37 -9.69
C LEU A 57 16.78 15.00 -9.83
N VAL A 58 18.08 14.93 -9.53
CA VAL A 58 18.84 13.67 -9.58
C VAL A 58 18.23 12.64 -8.65
N GLN A 59 17.85 13.04 -7.43
CA GLN A 59 17.21 12.16 -6.47
C GLN A 59 15.84 11.67 -6.96
N LEU A 60 15.04 12.55 -7.56
CA LEU A 60 13.73 12.21 -8.09
C LEU A 60 13.81 11.24 -9.27
N VAL A 61 14.74 11.48 -10.20
CA VAL A 61 15.02 10.57 -11.33
C VAL A 61 15.51 9.22 -10.82
N ARG A 62 16.44 9.22 -9.85
CA ARG A 62 16.93 7.99 -9.23
C ARG A 62 15.79 7.20 -8.59
N GLN A 63 14.94 7.87 -7.81
CA GLN A 63 13.79 7.27 -7.15
C GLN A 63 12.85 6.62 -8.16
N HIS A 64 12.51 7.33 -9.24
CA HIS A 64 11.67 6.79 -10.30
C HIS A 64 12.28 5.53 -10.94
N ILE A 65 13.57 5.57 -11.30
CA ILE A 65 14.26 4.42 -11.88
C ILE A 65 14.21 3.22 -10.93
N THR A 66 14.50 3.44 -9.64
CA THR A 66 14.47 2.35 -8.66
C THR A 66 13.07 1.83 -8.40
N ASP A 67 12.05 2.68 -8.34
CA ASP A 67 10.66 2.25 -8.12
C ASP A 67 10.15 1.42 -9.30
N THR A 68 10.48 1.83 -10.53
CA THR A 68 10.17 1.05 -11.74
C THR A 68 10.91 -0.30 -11.71
N ALA A 69 12.19 -0.33 -11.35
CA ALA A 69 12.94 -1.58 -11.22
C ALA A 69 12.37 -2.49 -10.13
N TYR A 70 12.00 -1.95 -8.97
CA TYR A 70 11.40 -2.72 -7.88
C TYR A 70 10.02 -3.26 -8.22
N SER A 71 9.28 -2.63 -9.14
CA SER A 71 7.98 -3.16 -9.58
C SER A 71 8.09 -4.56 -10.20
N VAL A 72 9.21 -4.85 -10.88
CA VAL A 72 9.49 -6.17 -11.49
C VAL A 72 9.64 -7.27 -10.43
N PHE A 73 10.12 -6.94 -9.23
CA PHE A 73 10.23 -7.92 -8.14
C PHE A 73 8.86 -8.42 -7.64
N SER A 74 7.77 -7.73 -7.97
CA SER A 74 6.41 -8.18 -7.64
C SER A 74 5.81 -9.15 -8.66
N TRP A 75 6.49 -9.37 -9.81
CA TRP A 75 5.99 -10.26 -10.85
C TRP A 75 6.18 -11.72 -10.46
N ASN A 76 5.11 -12.51 -10.60
CA ASN A 76 5.13 -13.95 -10.32
C ASN A 76 5.55 -14.80 -11.53
N ALA A 77 5.46 -14.25 -12.74
CA ALA A 77 5.87 -14.89 -13.98
C ALA A 77 6.23 -13.83 -15.03
N GLY A 78 7.13 -14.18 -15.96
CA GLY A 78 7.53 -13.30 -17.06
C GLY A 78 8.69 -13.87 -17.87
N THR A 79 9.04 -13.19 -18.96
CA THR A 79 10.21 -13.51 -19.79
C THR A 79 11.26 -12.42 -19.65
N PHE A 80 12.51 -12.80 -19.45
CA PHE A 80 13.64 -11.88 -19.36
C PHE A 80 14.48 -11.92 -20.65
N ARG A 81 14.91 -10.75 -21.13
CA ARG A 81 15.85 -10.60 -22.24
C ARG A 81 16.88 -9.53 -21.88
N PHE A 82 18.15 -9.82 -22.13
CA PHE A 82 19.26 -8.89 -21.90
C PHE A 82 19.96 -8.58 -23.21
N GLU A 83 20.04 -7.29 -23.55
CA GLU A 83 20.64 -6.78 -24.78
C GLU A 83 21.90 -5.95 -24.42
N PRO A 84 23.11 -6.55 -24.37
CA PRO A 84 24.31 -5.87 -23.87
C PRO A 84 24.78 -4.69 -24.73
N ASN A 85 24.36 -4.64 -26.00
CA ASN A 85 24.81 -3.65 -26.98
C ASN A 85 23.79 -2.53 -27.23
N GLU A 86 22.68 -2.52 -26.49
CA GLU A 86 21.66 -1.48 -26.62
C GLU A 86 21.98 -0.29 -25.72
N LEU A 87 22.23 0.87 -26.33
CA LEU A 87 22.51 2.09 -25.58
C LEU A 87 21.20 2.72 -25.07
N PRO A 88 21.22 3.40 -23.91
CA PRO A 88 20.08 4.18 -23.46
C PRO A 88 19.68 5.23 -24.52
N ILE A 89 18.38 5.45 -24.67
CA ILE A 89 17.80 6.44 -25.59
C ILE A 89 18.46 7.80 -25.38
N GLN A 90 18.96 8.40 -26.46
CA GLN A 90 19.61 9.72 -26.42
C GLN A 90 18.63 10.81 -25.95
N GLY A 91 19.12 11.75 -25.13
CA GLY A 91 18.33 12.89 -24.65
C GLY A 91 17.52 12.65 -23.36
N LYS A 92 17.54 11.42 -22.81
CA LYS A 92 16.92 11.09 -21.53
C LYS A 92 17.82 11.40 -20.33
N LEU A 93 17.19 11.66 -19.19
CA LEU A 93 17.90 11.81 -17.92
C LEU A 93 18.32 10.42 -17.42
N VAL A 94 19.63 10.23 -17.27
CA VAL A 94 20.22 9.02 -16.68
C VAL A 94 20.75 9.34 -15.30
N SER A 95 20.63 8.37 -14.39
CA SER A 95 21.24 8.45 -13.05
C SER A 95 22.21 7.31 -12.82
N SER A 96 23.28 7.57 -12.06
CA SER A 96 24.22 6.52 -11.63
C SER A 96 23.62 5.78 -10.44
N ILE A 97 23.42 4.48 -10.60
CA ILE A 97 22.82 3.61 -9.60
C ILE A 97 23.64 2.32 -9.59
N ALA A 98 24.17 1.97 -8.43
CA ALA A 98 24.84 0.68 -8.23
C ALA A 98 23.82 -0.45 -8.34
N LEU A 99 23.97 -1.30 -9.34
CA LEU A 99 23.02 -2.36 -9.65
C LEU A 99 22.94 -3.37 -8.49
N GLU A 100 24.07 -3.65 -7.85
CA GLU A 100 24.20 -4.55 -6.70
C GLU A 100 23.29 -4.10 -5.56
N ASN A 101 23.24 -2.80 -5.29
CA ASN A 101 22.36 -2.24 -4.26
C ASN A 101 20.89 -2.42 -4.60
N VAL A 102 20.52 -2.25 -5.88
CA VAL A 102 19.14 -2.46 -6.34
C VAL A 102 18.75 -3.93 -6.21
N ILE A 103 19.62 -4.86 -6.61
CA ILE A 103 19.37 -6.31 -6.50
C ILE A 103 19.22 -6.72 -5.04
N MET A 104 20.12 -6.27 -4.17
CA MET A 104 20.11 -6.59 -2.74
C MET A 104 18.85 -6.05 -2.05
N GLU A 105 18.50 -4.81 -2.32
CA GLU A 105 17.31 -4.18 -1.74
C GLU A 105 16.02 -4.79 -2.29
N GLY A 106 15.94 -5.05 -3.60
CA GLY A 106 14.79 -5.71 -4.22
C GLY A 106 14.57 -7.11 -3.65
N SER A 107 15.63 -7.89 -3.48
CA SER A 107 15.58 -9.22 -2.87
C SER A 107 15.13 -9.18 -1.41
N ARG A 108 15.58 -8.17 -0.65
CA ARG A 108 15.15 -7.96 0.75
C ARG A 108 13.65 -7.67 0.81
N ARG A 109 13.16 -6.77 -0.04
CA ARG A 109 11.73 -6.40 -0.11
C ARG A 109 10.85 -7.58 -0.50
N LEU A 110 11.30 -8.39 -1.46
CA LEU A 110 10.58 -9.61 -1.85
C LEU A 110 10.44 -10.57 -0.66
N LYS A 111 11.53 -10.86 0.04
CA LYS A 111 11.50 -11.72 1.24
C LYS A 111 10.63 -11.14 2.36
N GLU A 112 10.65 -9.83 2.56
CA GLU A 112 9.76 -9.16 3.52
C GLU A 112 8.29 -9.36 3.12
N TRP A 113 7.97 -9.19 1.84
CA TRP A 113 6.62 -9.41 1.32
C TRP A 113 6.15 -10.85 1.47
N GLU A 114 6.99 -11.83 1.10
CA GLU A 114 6.70 -13.26 1.25
C GLU A 114 6.40 -13.60 2.71
N ARG A 115 7.26 -13.16 3.64
CA ARG A 115 7.05 -13.37 5.08
C ARG A 115 5.73 -12.75 5.56
N LEU A 116 5.42 -11.52 5.12
CA LEU A 116 4.17 -10.84 5.49
C LEU A 116 2.93 -11.58 4.94
N GLN A 117 3.03 -12.19 3.76
CA GLN A 117 1.97 -13.04 3.20
C GLN A 117 1.83 -14.37 3.94
N GLU A 118 2.93 -14.99 4.38
CA GLU A 118 2.89 -16.23 5.17
C GLU A 118 2.25 -16.00 6.55
N GLU A 119 2.63 -14.92 7.24
CA GLU A 119 2.15 -14.59 8.59
C GLU A 119 0.69 -14.12 8.59
N ILE A 120 0.30 -13.39 7.55
CA ILE A 120 -1.07 -12.90 7.37
C ILE A 120 -1.53 -13.38 5.98
N PRO A 121 -2.05 -14.60 5.79
CA PRO A 121 -2.42 -15.07 4.45
C PRO A 121 -3.59 -14.33 3.82
N SER A 122 -4.57 -13.92 4.65
CA SER A 122 -5.79 -13.24 4.22
C SER A 122 -5.96 -11.91 4.93
N LEU A 123 -6.43 -10.90 4.20
CA LEU A 123 -6.85 -9.61 4.76
C LEU A 123 -8.34 -9.62 5.16
N ASP A 124 -9.07 -10.69 4.89
CA ASP A 124 -10.50 -10.83 5.19
C ASP A 124 -10.75 -11.36 6.61
N VAL A 125 -9.75 -11.24 7.48
CA VAL A 125 -9.81 -11.56 8.91
C VAL A 125 -9.86 -10.26 9.72
N ALA A 126 -10.46 -10.30 10.91
CA ALA A 126 -10.57 -9.15 11.79
C ALA A 126 -9.46 -9.14 12.86
N LEU A 127 -9.19 -7.95 13.40
CA LEU A 127 -8.27 -7.75 14.52
C LEU A 127 -9.06 -7.45 15.80
N LYS A 128 -8.57 -7.95 16.93
CA LYS A 128 -8.97 -7.49 18.27
C LYS A 128 -7.75 -7.00 19.03
N PHE A 129 -7.95 -6.15 20.04
CA PHE A 129 -6.90 -5.85 21.00
C PHE A 129 -6.56 -7.10 21.81
N ALA A 130 -5.28 -7.29 22.11
CA ALA A 130 -4.84 -8.38 22.98
C ALA A 130 -5.42 -8.18 24.39
N GLU A 131 -5.87 -9.28 25.02
CA GLU A 131 -6.43 -9.23 26.38
C GLU A 131 -5.36 -8.92 27.44
N LYS A 132 -4.11 -9.32 27.16
CA LYS A 132 -2.93 -9.08 27.99
C LYS A 132 -1.79 -8.63 27.08
N PRO A 133 -1.68 -7.33 26.77
CA PRO A 133 -0.61 -6.86 25.90
C PRO A 133 0.75 -6.96 26.59
N ASN A 134 1.80 -7.33 25.84
CA ASN A 134 3.18 -7.39 26.34
C ASN A 134 3.72 -6.00 26.75
N THR A 135 3.17 -4.95 26.14
CA THR A 135 3.50 -3.56 26.45
C THR A 135 2.22 -2.73 26.43
N PRO A 136 1.96 -1.89 27.44
CA PRO A 136 0.80 -1.01 27.42
C PRO A 136 0.85 -0.08 26.20
N LEU A 137 -0.29 0.12 25.52
CA LEU A 137 -0.40 1.02 24.35
C LEU A 137 0.13 2.44 24.61
N ARG A 138 0.11 2.90 25.87
CA ARG A 138 0.59 4.23 26.28
C ARG A 138 2.11 4.36 26.24
N ASP A 139 2.84 3.24 26.31
CA ASP A 139 4.31 3.21 26.40
C ASP A 139 4.97 2.82 25.07
N VAL A 140 4.18 2.66 24.00
CA VAL A 140 4.68 2.31 22.66
C VAL A 140 4.78 3.57 21.79
N ASN A 141 5.96 3.79 21.23
CA ASN A 141 6.17 4.82 20.22
C ASN A 141 5.67 4.35 18.86
N LEU A 142 4.42 4.70 18.55
CA LEU A 142 3.76 4.39 17.29
C LEU A 142 3.79 5.60 16.35
N THR A 143 3.99 5.33 15.08
CA THR A 143 3.86 6.30 13.99
C THR A 143 2.39 6.73 13.80
N VAL A 144 2.18 7.83 13.08
CA VAL A 144 0.83 8.34 12.77
C VAL A 144 0.01 7.30 11.99
N GLU A 145 0.64 6.55 11.10
CA GLU A 145 -0.03 5.51 10.31
C GLU A 145 -0.45 4.31 11.16
N GLU A 146 0.41 3.89 12.10
CA GLU A 146 0.10 2.81 13.05
C GLU A 146 -1.05 3.20 13.99
N TRP A 147 -1.06 4.44 14.50
CA TRP A 147 -2.16 4.96 15.31
C TRP A 147 -3.49 4.98 14.55
N ARG A 148 -3.45 5.36 13.26
CA ARG A 148 -4.64 5.30 12.41
C ARG A 148 -5.16 3.87 12.32
N VAL A 149 -4.32 2.88 12.03
CA VAL A 149 -4.73 1.47 11.97
C VAL A 149 -5.33 1.01 13.30
N ILE A 150 -4.67 1.31 14.41
CA ILE A 150 -5.14 0.97 15.77
C ILE A 150 -6.54 1.53 16.05
N SER A 151 -6.83 2.77 15.62
CA SER A 151 -8.14 3.40 15.87
C SER A 151 -9.32 2.66 15.23
N PHE A 152 -9.06 1.82 14.21
CA PHE A 152 -10.06 1.01 13.51
C PHE A 152 -10.08 -0.45 13.95
N VAL A 153 -9.21 -0.88 14.88
CA VAL A 153 -9.17 -2.25 15.39
C VAL A 153 -10.48 -2.57 16.11
N ASN A 154 -11.26 -3.46 15.51
CA ASN A 154 -12.53 -3.93 16.03
C ASN A 154 -12.80 -5.32 15.46
N PRO A 155 -13.32 -6.28 16.25
CA PRO A 155 -13.73 -7.59 15.76
C PRO A 155 -14.68 -7.61 14.55
N ARG A 156 -15.36 -6.50 14.27
CA ARG A 156 -16.27 -6.34 13.13
C ARG A 156 -15.61 -5.83 11.85
N ASN A 157 -14.37 -5.34 11.94
CA ASN A 157 -13.64 -4.75 10.82
C ASN A 157 -12.56 -5.72 10.34
N ALA A 158 -12.65 -6.15 9.09
CA ALA A 158 -11.59 -6.92 8.46
C ALA A 158 -10.37 -6.03 8.18
N ILE A 159 -9.16 -6.61 8.18
CA ILE A 159 -7.92 -5.88 7.87
C ILE A 159 -8.04 -5.17 6.51
N ARG A 160 -8.68 -5.81 5.53
CA ARG A 160 -8.93 -5.22 4.20
C ARG A 160 -9.73 -3.92 4.28
N GLN A 161 -10.75 -3.87 5.13
CA GLN A 161 -11.56 -2.67 5.32
C GLN A 161 -10.74 -1.56 5.99
N ILE A 162 -9.94 -1.92 7.01
CA ILE A 162 -9.03 -0.96 7.67
C ILE A 162 -8.04 -0.37 6.64
N ALA A 163 -7.48 -1.20 5.75
CA ALA A 163 -6.60 -0.75 4.69
C ALA A 163 -7.28 0.25 3.74
N GLN A 164 -8.50 -0.07 3.28
CA GLN A 164 -9.29 0.78 2.40
C GLN A 164 -9.62 2.14 3.03
N TYR A 165 -10.07 2.16 4.30
CA TYR A 165 -10.36 3.41 5.00
C TYR A 165 -9.13 4.31 5.17
N ASN A 166 -7.94 3.72 5.26
CA ASN A 166 -6.68 4.44 5.44
C ASN A 166 -5.91 4.66 4.12
N ASN A 167 -6.48 4.30 2.97
CA ASN A 167 -5.82 4.34 1.65
C ASN A 167 -4.44 3.64 1.65
N MET A 168 -4.34 2.49 2.32
CA MET A 168 -3.12 1.70 2.41
C MET A 168 -3.12 0.55 1.39
N SER A 169 -1.95 0.30 0.79
CA SER A 169 -1.70 -0.92 0.01
C SER A 169 -1.70 -2.17 0.90
N GLU A 170 -1.85 -3.35 0.28
CA GLU A 170 -1.75 -4.62 1.01
C GLU A 170 -0.39 -4.76 1.74
N PHE A 171 0.70 -4.31 1.13
CA PHE A 171 2.03 -4.33 1.75
C PHE A 171 2.06 -3.47 3.02
N GLN A 172 1.59 -2.22 2.93
CA GLN A 172 1.60 -1.29 4.06
C GLN A 172 0.76 -1.80 5.23
N ILE A 173 -0.48 -2.25 4.97
CA ILE A 173 -1.34 -2.73 6.04
C ILE A 173 -0.78 -4.01 6.68
N ARG A 174 -0.28 -4.96 5.89
CA ARG A 174 0.34 -6.19 6.44
C ARG A 174 1.54 -5.84 7.31
N LYS A 175 2.41 -4.93 6.87
CA LYS A 175 3.58 -4.49 7.63
C LYS A 175 3.20 -3.88 8.97
N ILE A 176 2.23 -2.97 8.99
CA ILE A 176 1.73 -2.36 10.22
C ILE A 176 1.12 -3.42 11.14
N VAL A 177 0.19 -4.22 10.62
CA VAL A 177 -0.49 -5.26 11.41
C VAL A 177 0.51 -6.27 11.96
N TYR A 178 1.50 -6.68 11.17
CA TYR A 178 2.58 -7.55 11.62
C TYR A 178 3.34 -6.94 12.78
N GLY A 179 3.75 -5.66 12.69
CA GLY A 179 4.38 -4.96 13.80
C GLY A 179 3.53 -4.94 15.08
N LEU A 180 2.23 -4.66 14.95
CA LEU A 180 1.29 -4.66 16.07
C LEU A 180 1.10 -6.07 16.69
N LEU A 181 1.10 -7.12 15.86
CA LEU A 181 1.04 -8.51 16.31
C LEU A 181 2.32 -8.89 17.07
N GLN A 182 3.49 -8.54 16.55
CA GLN A 182 4.78 -8.81 17.21
C GLN A 182 4.92 -8.06 18.55
N ALA A 183 4.37 -6.85 18.64
CA ALA A 183 4.30 -6.09 19.89
C ALA A 183 3.25 -6.64 20.88
N GLY A 184 2.43 -7.61 20.47
CA GLY A 184 1.35 -8.16 21.29
C GLY A 184 0.23 -7.17 21.59
N LEU A 185 0.06 -6.15 20.74
CA LEU A 185 -1.00 -5.13 20.93
C LEU A 185 -2.34 -5.60 20.36
N VAL A 186 -2.30 -6.42 19.32
CA VAL A 186 -3.48 -6.96 18.63
C VAL A 186 -3.34 -8.46 18.41
N GLU A 187 -4.47 -9.11 18.15
CA GLU A 187 -4.56 -10.53 17.80
C GLU A 187 -5.50 -10.70 16.59
N ILE A 188 -5.21 -11.66 15.72
CA ILE A 188 -6.08 -12.03 14.61
C ILE A 188 -7.22 -12.92 15.13
N ILE A 189 -8.45 -12.55 14.80
CA ILE A 189 -9.61 -13.42 15.01
C ILE A 189 -9.62 -14.46 13.89
N ARG A 190 -9.15 -15.67 14.18
CA ARG A 190 -9.26 -16.78 13.24
C ARG A 190 -10.72 -17.26 13.23
N PRO A 191 -11.41 -17.29 12.09
CA PRO A 191 -12.69 -17.98 12.02
C PRO A 191 -12.46 -19.45 12.42
N PRO A 192 -13.42 -20.10 13.12
CA PRO A 192 -13.29 -21.51 13.47
C PRO A 192 -12.95 -22.29 12.21
N ARG A 193 -11.82 -23.01 12.25
CA ARG A 193 -11.43 -23.92 11.18
C ARG A 193 -12.57 -24.94 11.09
N GLN A 194 -13.38 -24.88 10.03
CA GLN A 194 -14.20 -26.03 9.68
C GLN A 194 -13.20 -27.15 9.39
N MET A 195 -12.99 -28.01 10.38
CA MET A 195 -12.31 -29.27 10.17
C MET A 195 -13.16 -29.98 9.13
N ALA A 196 -12.62 -30.12 7.92
CA ALA A 196 -13.17 -31.05 6.96
C ALA A 196 -13.06 -32.43 7.61
N GLU A 197 -14.16 -32.89 8.20
CA GLU A 197 -14.39 -34.27 8.55
C GLU A 197 -14.38 -35.08 7.25
N ALA A 198 -13.20 -35.51 6.84
CA ALA A 198 -13.04 -36.59 5.88
C ALA A 198 -13.08 -37.92 6.64
N THR A 199 -14.29 -38.33 7.04
CA THR A 199 -14.57 -39.73 7.40
C THR A 199 -15.93 -40.15 6.90
N VAL A 200 -15.88 -41.04 5.89
CA VAL A 200 -16.82 -42.13 5.58
C VAL A 200 -18.23 -41.74 5.14
N GLY A 201 -18.49 -41.99 3.86
CA GLY A 201 -19.82 -41.89 3.28
C GLY A 201 -20.76 -43.02 3.67
N GLU A 202 -22.04 -42.67 3.78
CA GLU A 202 -23.16 -43.44 3.25
C GLU A 202 -24.39 -42.51 3.13
N PRO A 203 -25.13 -42.49 2.01
CA PRO A 203 -26.25 -41.59 1.83
C PRO A 203 -27.53 -42.24 2.39
N ARG A 204 -28.09 -41.67 3.46
CA ARG A 204 -29.46 -42.00 3.89
C ARG A 204 -30.40 -40.85 3.58
N SER A 205 -31.24 -41.10 2.59
CA SER A 205 -32.35 -40.26 2.15
C SER A 205 -33.35 -40.00 3.27
N VAL A 206 -33.61 -38.73 3.57
CA VAL A 206 -34.89 -38.28 4.13
C VAL A 206 -35.18 -36.84 3.70
N ARG A 207 -36.18 -36.68 2.84
CA ARG A 207 -37.11 -35.51 2.83
C ARG A 207 -38.02 -35.65 4.07
N PRO A 208 -38.73 -34.62 4.58
CA PRO A 208 -39.36 -33.55 3.79
C PRO A 208 -39.53 -32.17 4.49
N GLU A 209 -40.26 -31.28 3.79
CA GLU A 209 -41.12 -30.18 4.27
C GLU A 209 -40.62 -28.73 4.19
N GLU A 210 -41.16 -28.06 3.16
CA GLU A 210 -41.48 -26.64 3.08
C GLU A 210 -42.24 -26.14 4.31
N LYS A 211 -41.82 -24.97 4.81
CA LYS A 211 -42.72 -24.00 5.46
C LYS A 211 -42.20 -22.57 5.27
N GLU A 212 -42.94 -21.86 4.41
CA GLU A 212 -43.41 -20.48 4.51
C GLU A 212 -42.42 -19.33 4.85
N ARG A 213 -42.35 -18.39 3.90
CA ARG A 213 -41.90 -16.99 4.08
C ARG A 213 -42.93 -16.22 4.94
N PRO A 214 -42.58 -15.07 5.54
CA PRO A 214 -42.73 -13.83 4.78
C PRO A 214 -41.65 -12.74 5.01
N GLU A 215 -41.60 -11.90 3.98
CA GLU A 215 -40.99 -10.57 3.76
C GLU A 215 -40.75 -9.66 4.98
N ALA A 216 -39.63 -8.92 4.99
CA ALA A 216 -39.60 -7.52 5.43
C ALA A 216 -38.32 -6.75 5.04
N MET A 217 -38.55 -5.61 4.38
CA MET A 217 -37.90 -4.30 4.50
C MET A 217 -36.46 -4.06 4.00
N MET A 218 -36.42 -3.42 2.82
CA MET A 218 -35.54 -2.29 2.51
C MET A 218 -35.47 -1.26 3.65
N GLY A 219 -34.26 -0.74 3.86
CA GLY A 219 -34.05 0.65 4.31
C GLY A 219 -33.67 0.84 5.78
N ALA A 220 -32.37 0.74 6.09
CA ALA A 220 -31.81 1.33 7.31
C ALA A 220 -30.95 2.55 6.95
N ARG A 221 -31.47 3.71 7.33
CA ARG A 221 -30.93 5.08 7.17
C ARG A 221 -29.53 5.24 7.79
N ARG A 222 -28.76 6.16 7.21
CA ARG A 222 -27.58 6.80 7.83
C ARG A 222 -27.99 7.41 9.17
N PRO A 223 -27.29 7.14 10.29
CA PRO A 223 -27.43 7.97 11.48
C PRO A 223 -26.47 9.18 11.38
N ASP A 224 -27.06 10.38 11.42
CA ASP A 224 -26.33 11.64 11.59
C ASP A 224 -25.66 11.68 12.96
N VAL A 225 -24.32 11.76 12.99
CA VAL A 225 -23.56 11.82 14.25
C VAL A 225 -23.31 13.29 14.61
N LYS A 226 -24.19 13.87 15.45
CA LYS A 226 -23.91 15.11 16.18
C LYS A 226 -23.23 14.78 17.51
N ARG A 227 -22.02 15.31 17.72
CA ARG A 227 -21.33 15.72 18.98
C ARG A 227 -21.29 14.76 20.20
N SER A 228 -21.95 13.61 20.17
CA SER A 228 -22.06 12.66 21.29
C SER A 228 -20.80 11.80 21.49
N LEU A 229 -19.94 11.66 20.48
CA LEU A 229 -18.75 10.81 20.56
C LEU A 229 -17.58 11.44 21.33
N ILE A 230 -17.45 12.77 21.30
CA ILE A 230 -16.35 13.46 22.01
C ILE A 230 -16.56 13.38 23.53
N HIS A 231 -17.81 13.52 23.99
CA HIS A 231 -18.11 13.38 25.42
C HIS A 231 -17.93 11.94 25.91
N LYS A 232 -18.34 10.94 25.13
CA LYS A 232 -18.08 9.52 25.46
C LYS A 232 -16.59 9.17 25.50
N LEU A 233 -15.75 9.86 24.74
CA LEU A 233 -14.31 9.66 24.74
C LEU A 233 -13.63 10.29 25.97
N ILE A 234 -14.14 11.43 26.43
CA ILE A 234 -13.63 12.13 27.63
C ILE A 234 -14.05 11.42 28.91
N ASP A 235 -15.29 10.92 28.99
CA ASP A 235 -15.79 10.24 30.19
C ASP A 235 -15.07 8.91 30.43
N ARG A 236 -14.67 8.20 29.35
CA ARG A 236 -13.93 6.93 29.47
C ARG A 236 -12.45 7.10 29.88
N ILE A 237 -11.89 8.31 29.76
CA ILE A 237 -10.54 8.63 30.22
C ILE A 237 -10.53 8.99 31.72
N ARG A 238 -11.68 9.35 32.32
CA ARG A 238 -11.79 9.67 33.76
C ARG A 238 -12.06 8.47 34.66
N GLU A 239 -12.50 7.34 34.10
CA GLU A 239 -12.84 6.12 34.86
C GLU A 239 -11.75 5.02 34.81
N LEU A 240 -10.57 5.30 34.23
CA LEU A 240 -9.41 4.38 34.14
C LEU A 240 -8.12 5.08 34.59
#